data_AF-A0A2M8S9S9-F1
#
_entry.id   AF-A0A2M8S9S9-F1
#
_cell.length_a   1.000
_cell.length_b   1.000
_cell.length_c   1.000
_cell.angle_alpha   90.00
_cell.angle_beta   90.00
_cell.angle_gamma   90.00
#
_symmetry.space_group_name_H-M   'P 1'
#
loop_
_entity.id
_entity.type
_entity.pdbx_description
1 polymer ?
#
loop_
_entity_poly.entity_id
_entity_poly.type
_entity_poly.pdbx_seq_one_letter_code
_entity_poly.pdbx_strand_id
1 'polypeptide(L)' 'MSAILLDDRIVHYEVLGRGRPVIFLHSWVGSWRYWVTAMQTASVSFRAYALDLWGFGDT' A
#
# COMPACT_ATOMS: atom_id res chain seq x y z
N MET A 1 -1.52 -7.58 -7.10
CA MET A 1 -1.75 -6.47 -8.03
C MET A 1 -3.18 -6.01 -7.87
N SER A 2 -3.38 -5.09 -6.94
CA SER A 2 -4.67 -4.42 -6.72
C SER A 2 -4.54 -2.95 -7.13
N ALA A 3 -5.62 -2.38 -7.65
CA ALA A 3 -5.65 -0.98 -8.06
C ALA A 3 -7.06 -0.38 -7.84
N ILE A 4 -7.12 0.93 -7.70
CA ILE A 4 -8.36 1.70 -7.58
C ILE A 4 -8.35 2.87 -8.57
N LEU A 5 -9.52 3.21 -9.12
CA LEU A 5 -9.69 4.42 -9.94
C LEU A 5 -10.13 5.58 -9.06
N LEU A 6 -9.36 6.67 -9.07
CA LEU A 6 -9.64 7.91 -8.36
C LEU A 6 -9.43 9.08 -9.32
N ASP A 7 -10.47 9.88 -9.58
CA ASP A 7 -10.44 11.02 -10.51
C ASP A 7 -9.80 10.68 -11.87
N ASP A 8 -10.31 9.62 -12.51
CA ASP A 8 -9.83 9.07 -13.79
C ASP A 8 -8.35 8.65 -13.81
N ARG A 9 -7.75 8.47 -12.63
CA ARG A 9 -6.36 8.00 -12.47
C ARG A 9 -6.32 6.70 -11.68
N ILE A 10 -5.44 5.80 -12.12
CA ILE A 10 -5.21 4.53 -11.43
C ILE A 10 -4.29 4.80 -10.24
N VAL A 11 -4.59 4.21 -9.09
CA VAL A 11 -3.72 4.18 -7.92
C VAL A 11 -3.51 2.73 -7.52
N HIS A 12 -2.26 2.31 -7.47
CA HIS A 12 -1.85 1.00 -6.99
C HIS A 12 -1.88 0.93 -5.46
N TYR A 13 -2.36 -0.21 -4.96
CA TYR A 13 -2.23 -0.54 -3.55
C TYR A 13 -2.11 -2.06 -3.36
N GLU A 14 -1.56 -2.47 -2.22
CA GLU A 14 -1.58 -3.86 -1.77
C GLU A 14 -2.13 -3.96 -0.35
N VAL A 15 -2.76 -5.11 -0.09
CA VAL A 15 -3.38 -5.44 1.20
C VAL A 15 -2.91 -6.80 1.68
N LEU A 16 -2.56 -6.87 2.95
CA LEU A 16 -2.24 -8.12 3.66
C LEU A 16 -2.98 -8.19 4.99
N GLY A 17 -3.33 -9.41 5.41
CA GLY A 17 -3.94 -9.65 6.72
C GLY A 17 -5.40 -9.20 6.83
N ARG A 18 -5.89 -9.16 8.08
CA ARG A 18 -7.28 -8.84 8.46
C ARG A 18 -7.28 -8.13 9.81
N GLY A 19 -8.40 -7.52 10.19
CA GLY A 19 -8.55 -6.80 11.46
C GLY A 19 -8.49 -5.28 11.29
N ARG A 20 -8.02 -4.57 12.32
CA ARG A 20 -7.99 -3.09 12.32
C ARG A 20 -7.04 -2.60 11.21
N PRO A 21 -7.45 -1.62 10.38
CA PRO A 21 -6.61 -1.16 9.28
C PRO A 21 -5.40 -0.37 9.78
N VAL A 22 -4.26 -0.55 9.10
CA VAL A 22 -3.06 0.30 9.22
C VAL A 22 -2.57 0.63 7.82
N ILE A 23 -2.18 1.89 7.59
CA ILE A 23 -1.76 2.39 6.29
C ILE A 23 -0.27 2.74 6.35
N PHE A 24 0.49 2.20 5.41
CA PHE A 24 1.89 2.51 5.19
C PHE A 24 2.01 3.50 4.02
N LEU A 25 2.66 4.63 4.28
CA LEU A 25 2.90 5.68 3.29
C LEU A 25 4.40 5.81 3.09
N HIS A 26 4.85 5.75 1.84
CA HIS A 26 6.23 6.07 1.50
C HIS A 26 6.40 7.59 1.29
N SER A 27 7.65 8.06 1.29
CA SER A 27 8.00 9.45 0.96
C SER A 27 8.26 9.61 -0.55
N TRP A 28 8.80 10.76 -0.98
CA TRP A 28 9.13 11.01 -2.39
C TRP A 28 10.05 9.92 -2.98
N VAL A 29 9.82 9.51 -4.24
CA VAL A 29 10.57 8.50 -5.01
C VAL A 29 10.45 7.08 -4.46
N GLY A 30 9.52 6.84 -3.55
CA GLY A 30 9.29 5.54 -2.93
C GLY A 30 8.32 4.62 -3.68
N SER A 31 8.09 3.45 -3.09
CA SER A 31 7.04 2.51 -3.51
C SER A 31 6.55 1.68 -2.33
N TRP A 32 5.34 1.14 -2.40
CA TRP A 32 4.72 0.18 -1.49
C TRP A 32 5.66 -0.98 -1.15
N ARG A 33 6.55 -1.34 -2.09
CA ARG A 33 7.52 -2.44 -1.96
C ARG A 33 8.45 -2.27 -0.76
N TYR A 34 8.71 -1.04 -0.31
CA TYR A 34 9.51 -0.77 0.89
C TYR A 34 8.89 -1.37 2.15
N TRP A 35 7.57 -1.51 2.14
CA TRP A 35 6.81 -1.95 3.30
C TRP A 35 6.54 -3.45 3.34
N VAL A 36 6.95 -4.24 2.34
CA VAL A 36 6.62 -5.68 2.27
C VAL A 36 6.93 -6.41 3.58
N THR A 37 8.13 -6.26 4.12
CA THR A 37 8.52 -6.89 5.40
C THR A 37 7.68 -6.38 6.57
N ALA A 38 7.45 -5.07 6.66
CA ALA A 38 6.67 -4.47 7.73
C ALA A 38 5.18 -4.86 7.66
N MET A 39 4.62 -4.92 6.45
CA MET A 39 3.25 -5.38 6.20
C MET A 39 3.10 -6.85 6.54
N GLN A 40 4.07 -7.71 6.22
CA GLN A 40 4.06 -9.12 6.62
C GLN A 40 3.97 -9.26 8.15
N THR A 41 4.80 -8.53 8.90
CA THR A 41 4.73 -8.53 10.37
C THR A 41 3.41 -7.96 10.89
N ALA A 42 2.95 -6.82 10.35
CA ALA A 42 1.70 -6.19 10.78
C ALA A 42 0.47 -7.06 10.45
N SER A 43 0.51 -7.84 9.37
CA SER A 43 -0.61 -8.66 8.88
C SER A 43 -1.09 -9.74 9.85
N VAL A 44 -0.28 -10.07 10.87
CA VAL A 44 -0.64 -11.00 11.95
C VAL A 44 -1.81 -10.45 12.78
N SER A 45 -1.90 -9.13 12.95
CA SER A 45 -2.88 -8.48 13.84
C SER A 45 -3.69 -7.36 13.17
N PHE A 46 -3.25 -6.89 12.00
CA PHE A 46 -3.83 -5.75 11.29
C PHE A 46 -4.14 -6.11 9.84
N ARG A 47 -5.09 -5.37 9.25
CA ARG A 47 -5.24 -5.30 7.80
C ARG A 47 -4.28 -4.23 7.30
N ALA A 48 -3.11 -4.64 6.83
CA ALA A 48 -2.06 -3.75 6.39
C ALA A 48 -2.30 -3.31 4.94
N TYR A 49 -2.30 -2.00 4.71
CA TYR A 49 -2.42 -1.37 3.39
C TYR A 49 -1.13 -0.63 3.07
N ALA A 50 -0.63 -0.78 1.85
CA ALA A 50 0.36 0.14 1.30
C ALA A 50 -0.12 0.60 -0.06
N LEU A 51 0.03 1.89 -0.35
CA LEU A 51 -0.28 2.48 -1.65
C LEU A 51 0.96 3.13 -2.23
N ASP A 52 0.96 3.25 -3.55
CA ASP A 52 1.90 4.09 -4.26
C ASP A 52 1.31 5.50 -4.43
N LEU A 53 2.09 6.52 -4.09
CA LEU A 53 1.71 7.92 -4.29
C LEU A 53 1.79 8.26 -5.78
N TRP A 54 0.96 9.21 -6.24
CA TRP A 54 0.93 9.64 -7.65
C TRP A 54 2.31 9.99 -8.21
N GLY A 55 2.65 9.38 -9.34
CA GLY A 55 3.91 9.59 -10.05
C GLY A 55 5.07 8.73 -9.54
N PHE A 56 4.79 7.75 -8.66
CA PHE A 56 5.79 6.84 -8.09
C PHE A 56 5.31 5.39 -8.08
N GLY A 57 6.26 4.46 -8.01
CA GLY A 57 5.99 3.04 -7.96
C GLY A 57 5.21 2.55 -9.18
N ASP A 58 4.14 1.81 -8.91
CA ASP A 58 3.23 1.18 -9.86
C ASP A 58 1.92 2.01 -10.03
N THR A 59 1.87 3.25 -9.53
CA THR A 59 0.79 4.25 -9.72
C THR A 59 1.12 5.24 -10.83
#